data_AF-A0A5C8T7S7-F1
#
_entry.id   AF-A0A5C8T7S7-F1
#
_cell.length_a   1.000
_cell.length_b   1.000
_cell.length_c   1.000
_cell.angle_alpha   90.00
_cell.angle_beta   90.00
_cell.angle_gamma   90.00
#
_symmetry.space_group_name_H-M   'P 1'
#
loop_
_entity.id
_entity.type
_entity.pdbx_description
1 polymer ?
#
loop_
_entity_poly.entity_id
_entity_poly.type
_entity_poly.pdbx_seq_one_letter_code
_entity_poly.pdbx_strand_id
1 'polypeptide(L)' 'MDRLNSPLAANQPRFAAYLKALSGVLGHADRIAPLKAYCTGLLLPGARKSIEPMAARIAPARVQATHQAMHH' A
#
# COMPACT_ATOMS: atom_id res chain seq x y z
N MET A 1 -17.62 6.29 9.65
CA MET A 1 -17.10 6.07 8.28
C MET A 1 -16.20 7.24 7.88
N ASP A 2 -14.88 7.01 7.85
CA ASP A 2 -13.84 8.03 7.63
C ASP A 2 -13.97 8.78 6.30
N ARG A 3 -14.20 10.09 6.37
CA ARG A 3 -14.27 11.00 5.20
C ARG A 3 -12.96 11.04 4.39
N LEU A 4 -11.84 10.58 4.96
CA LEU A 4 -10.53 10.50 4.29
C LEU A 4 -10.39 9.32 3.32
N ASN A 5 -11.26 8.31 3.40
CA ASN A 5 -11.22 7.17 2.46
C ASN A 5 -11.98 7.44 1.13
N SER A 6 -12.87 8.44 1.11
CA SER A 6 -13.64 8.86 -0.08
C SER A 6 -12.79 9.40 -1.24
N PRO A 7 -11.81 10.31 -1.02
CA PRO A 7 -10.96 10.79 -2.13
C PRO A 7 -10.01 9.71 -2.67
N LEU A 8 -9.63 8.70 -1.87
CA LEU A 8 -8.90 7.53 -2.35
C LEU A 8 -9.77 6.64 -3.24
N ALA A 9 -11.05 6.48 -2.90
CA ALA A 9 -12.00 5.72 -3.71
C ALA A 9 -12.22 6.36 -5.09
N ALA A 10 -12.40 7.68 -5.16
CA ALA A 10 -12.54 8.39 -6.44
C ALA A 10 -11.25 8.35 -7.30
N ASN A 11 -10.08 8.30 -6.66
CA ASN A 11 -8.78 8.22 -7.35
C ASN A 11 -8.28 6.79 -7.59
N GLN A 12 -9.06 5.75 -7.26
CA GLN A 12 -8.64 4.35 -7.44
C GLN A 12 -8.13 4.03 -8.85
N PRO A 13 -8.81 4.45 -9.95
CA PRO A 13 -8.34 4.17 -11.30
C PRO A 13 -6.98 4.82 -11.59
N ARG A 14 -6.79 6.06 -11.14
CA ARG A 14 -5.55 6.82 -11.34
C ARG A 14 -4.41 6.24 -10.51
N PHE A 15 -4.70 5.83 -9.29
CA PHE A 15 -3.75 5.14 -8.41
C PHE A 15 -3.36 3.77 -8.97
N ALA A 16 -4.32 2.99 -9.48
CA ALA A 16 -4.05 1.70 -10.12
C ALA A 16 -3.17 1.85 -11.37
N ALA A 17 -3.42 2.87 -12.21
CA ALA A 17 -2.60 3.18 -13.37
C ALA A 17 -1.15 3.56 -12.96
N TYR A 18 -1.01 4.38 -11.91
CA TYR A 18 0.29 4.74 -11.35
C TYR A 18 1.06 3.52 -10.83
N LEU A 19 0.41 2.65 -10.04
CA LEU A 19 1.00 1.41 -9.57
C LEU A 19 1.39 0.48 -10.72
N LYS A 20 0.58 0.40 -11.78
CA LYS A 20 0.89 -0.39 -12.98
C LYS A 20 2.17 0.12 -13.65
N ALA A 21 2.28 1.44 -13.87
CA ALA A 21 3.46 2.04 -14.46
C ALA A 21 4.73 1.80 -13.63
N LEU A 22 4.65 2.00 -12.31
CA LEU A 22 5.76 1.72 -11.39
C LEU A 22 6.14 0.23 -11.34
N SER A 23 5.16 -0.67 -11.29
CA SER A 23 5.44 -2.11 -11.27
C SER A 23 6.12 -2.60 -12.55
N GLY A 24 5.85 -1.95 -13.69
CA GLY A 24 6.44 -2.29 -14.97
C GLY A 24 7.96 -2.05 -15.03
N VAL A 25 8.50 -1.16 -14.19
CA VAL A 25 9.95 -0.86 -14.17
C VAL A 25 10.74 -1.66 -13.13
N LEU A 26 10.08 -2.35 -12.18
CA LEU A 26 10.73 -3.06 -11.06
C LEU A 26 11.42 -4.38 -11.47
N GLY A 27 11.16 -4.88 -12.68
CA GLY A 27 11.85 -5.99 -13.31
C GLY A 27 11.58 -7.39 -12.72
N HIS A 28 11.10 -7.49 -11.47
CA HIS A 28 10.80 -8.78 -10.81
C HIS A 28 9.37 -8.80 -10.24
N ALA A 29 8.69 -9.93 -10.43
CA ALA A 29 7.28 -10.10 -10.07
C ALA A 29 7.04 -10.13 -8.55
N ASP A 30 8.00 -10.64 -7.78
CA ASP A 30 7.98 -10.69 -6.32
C ASP A 30 7.90 -9.29 -5.69
N ARG A 31 8.58 -8.31 -6.28
CA ARG A 31 8.59 -6.90 -5.81
C ARG A 31 7.30 -6.13 -6.05
N ILE A 32 6.38 -6.68 -6.86
CA ILE A 32 5.14 -5.97 -7.25
C ILE A 32 4.19 -5.86 -6.06
N ALA A 33 3.95 -6.94 -5.34
CA ALA A 33 3.02 -6.93 -4.20
C ALA A 33 3.52 -6.03 -3.04
N PRO A 34 4.80 -6.11 -2.62
CA PRO A 34 5.40 -5.22 -1.63
C PRO A 34 5.33 -3.75 -2.03
N LEU A 35 5.65 -3.40 -3.29
CA LEU A 35 5.50 -2.03 -3.81
C LEU A 35 4.05 -1.53 -3.66
N LYS A 36 3.07 -2.32 -4.11
CA LYS A 36 1.65 -1.96 -4.04
C LYS A 36 1.21 -1.74 -2.60
N ALA A 37 1.62 -2.62 -1.69
CA ALA A 37 1.33 -2.50 -0.26
C ALA A 37 1.96 -1.24 0.33
N TYR A 38 3.23 -0.95 0.01
CA TYR A 38 3.93 0.24 0.46
C TYR A 38 3.25 1.53 -0.01
N CYS A 39 3.00 1.67 -1.31
CA CYS A 39 2.31 2.84 -1.86
C CYS A 39 0.89 3.00 -1.28
N THR A 40 0.19 1.90 -1.05
CA THR A 40 -1.15 1.94 -0.45
C THR A 40 -1.08 2.44 1.00
N GLY A 41 -0.19 1.89 1.81
CA GLY A 41 -0.05 2.29 3.22
C GLY A 41 0.40 3.73 3.41
N LEU A 42 1.15 4.32 2.46
CA LEU A 42 1.56 5.72 2.49
C LEU A 42 0.39 6.69 2.35
N LEU A 43 -0.69 6.24 1.70
CA LEU A 43 -1.88 7.04 1.46
C LEU A 43 -2.97 6.81 2.52
N LEU A 44 -2.87 5.76 3.33
CA LEU A 44 -3.79 5.52 4.43
C LEU A 44 -3.58 6.56 5.54
N PRO A 45 -4.65 7.03 6.20
CA PRO A 45 -4.56 7.96 7.31
C PRO A 45 -3.59 7.49 8.41
N GLY A 46 -2.78 8.40 8.96
CA GLY A 46 -1.87 8.12 10.07
C GLY A 46 -0.60 8.97 10.05
N ALA A 47 -0.04 9.26 11.23
CA ALA A 47 1.14 10.12 11.36
C ALA A 47 2.46 9.42 10.97
N ARG A 48 2.56 8.09 11.15
CA ARG A 48 3.80 7.34 10.94
C ARG A 48 3.89 6.75 9.53
N LYS A 49 4.98 7.02 8.83
CA LYS A 49 5.31 6.48 7.48
C LYS A 49 6.28 5.29 7.52
N SER A 50 6.20 4.47 8.58
CA SER A 50 7.00 3.25 8.74
C SER A 50 6.18 2.02 8.30
N ILE A 51 6.86 0.93 7.91
CA ILE A 51 6.22 -0.30 7.41
C ILE A 51 5.33 -0.94 8.47
N GLU A 52 5.78 -1.02 9.73
CA GLU A 52 5.00 -1.64 10.83
C GLU A 52 3.62 -0.97 11.04
N PRO A 53 3.51 0.35 11.25
CA PRO A 53 2.20 0.99 11.36
C PRO A 53 1.41 0.97 10.05
N MET A 54 2.06 0.86 8.89
CA MET A 54 1.35 0.71 7.60
C MET A 54 0.73 -0.68 7.49
N ALA A 55 1.46 -1.75 7.83
CA ALA A 55 0.95 -3.11 7.87
C ALA A 55 -0.25 -3.25 8.81
N ALA A 56 -0.21 -2.60 9.97
CA ALA A 56 -1.31 -2.56 10.92
C ALA A 56 -2.59 -1.91 10.35
N ARG A 57 -2.44 -0.95 9.43
CA ARG A 57 -3.57 -0.28 8.74
C ARG A 57 -4.05 -1.04 7.51
N ILE A 58 -3.14 -1.64 6.75
CA ILE A 58 -3.45 -2.39 5.53
C ILE A 58 -4.18 -3.69 5.87
N ALA A 59 -3.70 -4.43 6.86
CA ALA A 59 -4.27 -5.73 7.20
C ALA A 59 -4.20 -5.99 8.72
N PRO A 60 -5.10 -5.37 9.51
CA PRO A 60 -5.11 -5.46 10.97
C PRO A 60 -5.14 -6.89 11.53
N ALA A 61 -5.79 -7.82 10.83
CA ALA A 61 -5.87 -9.22 11.24
C ALA A 61 -4.60 -10.05 10.95
N ARG A 62 -3.62 -9.47 10.25
CA ARG A 62 -2.40 -10.17 9.80
C ARG A 62 -1.20 -9.23 9.74
N VAL A 63 -1.07 -8.38 10.76
CA VAL A 63 -0.04 -7.32 10.83
C VAL A 63 1.35 -7.89 10.60
N GLN A 64 1.73 -8.95 11.32
CA GLN A 64 3.07 -9.53 11.23
C GLN A 64 3.38 -10.08 9.83
N ALA A 65 2.47 -10.86 9.26
CA ALA A 65 2.65 -11.42 7.92
C ALA A 65 2.74 -10.32 6.87
N THR A 66 1.94 -9.26 7.00
CA THR A 66 1.95 -8.11 6.09
C THR A 66 3.22 -7.29 6.24
N HIS A 67 3.69 -7.08 7.48
CA HIS A 67 4.95 -6.40 7.76
C HIS A 67 6.12 -7.11 7.09
N GLN A 68 6.21 -8.44 7.23
CA GLN A 68 7.26 -9.24 6.58
C GLN A 68 7.14 -9.19 5.06
N ALA A 69 5.93 -9.38 4.52
CA ALA A 69 5.70 -9.33 3.08
C ALA A 69 6.05 -7.97 2.44
N MET A 70 6.06 -6.89 3.21
CA MET A 70 6.41 -5.54 2.73
C MET A 70 7.92 -5.28 2.69
N HIS A 71 8.76 -6.14 3.26
CA HIS A 71 10.23 -6.03 3.20
C HIS A 71 10.86 -6.80 2.04
N HIS A 72 10.12 -7.74 1.45
CA HIS A 72 10.55 -8.57 0.31
C HIS A 72 10.19 -7.92 -1.02
#